data_AF-A0A1X7SFI1-F1
#
_entry.id   AF-A0A1X7SFI1-F1
#
_cell.length_a   1.000
_cell.length_b   1.000
_cell.length_c   1.000
_cell.angle_alpha   90.00
_cell.angle_beta   90.00
_cell.angle_gamma   90.00
#
_symmetry.space_group_name_H-M   'P 1'
#
loop_
_entity.id
_entity.type
_entity.pdbx_description
1 polymer ?
#
loop_
_entity_poly.entity_id
_entity_poly.type
_entity_poly.pdbx_seq_one_letter_code
_entity_poly.pdbx_strand_id
1 'polypeptide(L)' 'VYNAKQHKKYQNGEWTEEQVFLEFLKKFDSPNDPDGQVTRDEFINYYAGVSASIDSDPYFDLMMRNAWKL' A
#
# COMPACT_ATOMS: atom_id res chain seq x y z
N VAL A 1 0.56 -9.35 -3.13
CA VAL A 1 -0.74 -8.80 -3.53
C VAL A 1 -1.47 -8.42 -2.28
N TYR A 2 -1.59 -7.11 -2.05
CA TYR A 2 -2.25 -6.51 -0.89
C TYR A 2 -3.62 -7.16 -0.71
N ASN A 3 -3.92 -7.64 0.50
CA ASN A 3 -5.15 -8.38 0.73
C ASN A 3 -6.32 -7.40 0.88
N ALA A 4 -6.88 -6.98 -0.26
CA ALA A 4 -8.05 -6.10 -0.34
C ALA A 4 -9.24 -6.61 0.48
N LYS A 5 -9.27 -7.92 0.80
CA LYS A 5 -10.33 -8.59 1.56
C LYS A 5 -10.45 -8.12 3.01
N GLN A 6 -9.44 -7.46 3.55
CA GLN A 6 -9.51 -6.88 4.90
C GLN A 6 -10.03 -5.44 4.90
N HIS A 7 -10.22 -4.82 3.74
CA HIS A 7 -10.77 -3.48 3.66
C HIS A 7 -12.27 -3.48 3.98
N LYS A 8 -12.73 -2.61 4.89
CA LYS A 8 -14.15 -2.55 5.31
C LYS A 8 -15.11 -2.39 4.13
N LYS A 9 -14.70 -1.60 3.12
CA LYS A 9 -15.48 -1.39 1.88
C LYS A 9 -15.44 -2.56 0.88
N TYR A 10 -14.52 -3.49 1.04
CA TYR A 10 -14.58 -4.76 0.30
C TYR A 10 -15.54 -5.72 1.00
N GLN A 11 -15.47 -5.78 2.33
CA GLN A 11 -16.28 -6.69 3.15
C GLN A 11 -17.77 -6.37 3.10
N ASN A 12 -18.13 -5.10 2.96
CA ASN A 12 -19.53 -4.68 2.76
C ASN A 12 -20.00 -4.82 1.29
N GLY A 13 -19.13 -5.27 0.38
CA GLY A 13 -19.44 -5.46 -1.04
C GLY A 13 -19.54 -4.17 -1.86
N GLU A 14 -19.21 -3.01 -1.29
CA GLU A 14 -19.24 -1.73 -2.02
C GLU A 14 -18.11 -1.63 -3.05
N TRP A 15 -16.93 -2.19 -2.74
CA TRP A 15 -15.74 -2.08 -3.57
C TRP A 15 -15.22 -3.44 -4.06
N THR A 16 -14.75 -3.47 -5.30
CA THR A 16 -14.01 -4.60 -5.86
C THR A 16 -12.57 -4.62 -5.32
N GLU A 17 -11.88 -5.77 -5.44
CA GLU A 17 -10.46 -5.91 -5.07
C GLU A 17 -9.58 -4.88 -5.80
N GLU A 18 -9.88 -4.60 -7.07
CA GLU A 18 -9.22 -3.57 -7.88
C GLU A 18 -9.48 -2.15 -7.36
N GLN A 19 -10.71 -1.82 -6.95
CA GLN A 19 -11.01 -0.49 -6.40
C GLN A 19 -10.30 -0.24 -5.07
N VAL A 20 -10.23 -1.25 -4.20
CA VAL A 20 -9.46 -1.17 -2.95
C VAL A 20 -7.97 -1.04 -3.25
N PHE A 21 -7.47 -1.77 -4.25
CA PHE A 21 -6.08 -1.71 -4.65
C PHE A 21 -5.73 -0.34 -5.27
N LEU A 22 -6.59 0.22 -6.12
CA LEU A 22 -6.44 1.57 -6.66
C LEU A 22 -6.47 2.64 -5.57
N GLU A 23 -7.38 2.53 -4.61
CA GLU A 23 -7.42 3.47 -3.48
C GLU A 23 -6.19 3.33 -2.56
N PHE A 24 -5.66 2.11 -2.43
CA PHE A 24 -4.39 1.88 -1.76
C PHE A 24 -3.23 2.52 -2.54
N LEU A 25 -3.19 2.38 -3.87
CA LEU A 25 -2.18 2.99 -4.73
C LEU A 25 -2.22 4.53 -4.69
N LYS A 26 -3.41 5.14 -4.56
CA LYS A 26 -3.52 6.59 -4.35
C LYS A 26 -2.84 7.09 -3.07
N LYS A 27 -2.57 6.24 -2.09
CA LYS A 27 -1.82 6.65 -0.89
C LYS A 27 -0.32 6.81 -1.13
N PHE A 28 0.19 6.25 -2.21
CA PHE A 28 1.59 6.41 -2.61
C PHE A 28 1.80 7.69 -3.41
N ASP A 29 0.75 8.17 -4.05
CA ASP A 29 0.77 9.36 -4.90
C ASP A 29 1.18 10.59 -4.10
N SER A 30 2.01 11.43 -4.70
CA SER A 30 2.48 12.66 -4.05
C SER A 30 1.30 13.60 -3.79
N PRO A 31 1.16 14.18 -2.58
CA PRO A 31 0.06 15.11 -2.28
C PRO A 31 0.09 16.38 -3.14
N ASN A 32 1.21 16.66 -3.80
CA ASN A 32 1.42 17.83 -4.63
C ASN A 32 1.19 17.60 -6.14
N ASP A 33 1.18 16.34 -6.61
CA ASP A 33 0.97 16.02 -8.03
C ASP A 33 0.44 14.59 -8.17
N PRO A 34 -0.86 14.34 -7.92
CA PRO A 34 -1.44 13.02 -8.05
C PRO A 34 -1.64 12.68 -9.53
N ASP A 35 -0.68 11.97 -10.13
CA ASP A 35 -0.67 11.60 -11.55
C ASP A 35 -1.31 10.22 -11.81
N GLY A 36 -1.67 9.50 -10.73
CA GLY A 36 -2.26 8.18 -10.78
C GLY A 36 -1.26 7.06 -11.14
N GLN A 37 0.03 7.36 -11.20
CA GLN A 37 1.11 6.42 -11.46
C GLN A 37 2.08 6.42 -10.29
N VAL A 38 2.23 5.27 -9.63
CA VAL A 38 3.20 5.16 -8.53
C VAL A 38 4.62 5.13 -9.10
N THR A 39 5.36 6.23 -8.94
CA THR A 39 6.78 6.28 -9.29
C THR A 39 7.61 5.51 -8.28
N ARG A 40 8.84 5.14 -8.66
CA ARG A 40 9.76 4.43 -7.76
C ARG A 40 10.10 5.28 -6.52
N ASP A 41 10.26 6.59 -6.70
CA ASP A 41 10.61 7.49 -5.62
C ASP A 41 9.46 7.66 -4.62
N GLU A 42 8.21 7.73 -5.10
CA GLU A 42 7.01 7.73 -4.26
C GLU A 42 6.83 6.45 -3.48
N PHE A 43 7.07 5.30 -4.14
CA PHE A 43 7.07 4.01 -3.49
C PHE A 43 8.08 3.95 -2.34
N ILE A 44 9.32 4.41 -2.57
CA ILE A 44 10.37 4.44 -1.56
C ILE A 44 10.01 5.42 -0.44
N ASN A 45 9.53 6.63 -0.76
CA ASN A 45 9.16 7.64 0.23
C ASN A 45 8.02 7.18 1.14
N TYR A 46 6.99 6.54 0.57
CA TYR A 46 5.91 5.96 1.36
C TYR A 46 6.44 4.91 2.35
N TYR A 47 7.24 3.96 1.84
CA TYR A 47 7.79 2.90 2.67
C TYR A 47 8.87 3.36 3.65
N ALA A 48 9.56 4.47 3.38
CA ALA A 48 10.47 5.11 4.33
C ALA A 48 9.71 5.61 5.58
N GLY A 49 8.50 6.15 5.40
CA GLY A 49 7.61 6.52 6.50
C GLY A 49 7.10 5.29 7.27
N VAL A 50 6.72 4.23 6.55
CA VAL A 50 6.25 2.98 7.17
C VAL A 50 7.38 2.29 7.94
N SER A 51 8.58 2.19 7.37
CA SER A 51 9.74 1.60 8.05
C SER A 51 10.16 2.41 9.26
N ALA A 52 10.04 3.74 9.23
CA ALA A 52 10.30 4.59 10.40
C ALA A 52 9.36 4.32 11.58
N SER A 53 8.19 3.71 11.34
CA SER A 53 7.25 3.29 12.39
C SER A 53 7.42 1.84 12.83
N ILE A 54 8.38 1.11 12.25
CA ILE A 54 8.64 -0.31 12.51
C ILE A 54 10.08 -0.47 13.00
N ASP A 55 10.25 -0.84 14.26
CA ASP A 55 11.57 -0.95 14.88
C ASP A 55 12.38 -2.20 14.45
N SER A 56 11.74 -3.15 13.75
CA SER A 56 12.31 -4.46 13.44
C SER A 56 12.38 -4.71 11.94
N ASP A 57 13.59 -4.69 11.38
CA ASP A 57 13.84 -4.98 9.96
C ASP A 57 13.29 -6.35 9.51
N PRO A 58 13.44 -7.46 10.29
CA PRO A 58 12.82 -8.74 9.93
C PRO A 58 11.28 -8.68 9.85
N TYR A 59 10.66 -7.87 10.71
CA TYR A 59 9.20 -7.68 10.68
C TYR A 59 8.78 -6.86 9.45
N PHE A 60 9.55 -5.83 9.09
CA PHE A 60 9.32 -5.06 7.88
C PHE A 60 9.47 -5.91 6.61
N ASP A 61 10.51 -6.76 6.53
CA ASP A 61 10.69 -7.72 5.42
C ASP A 61 9.52 -8.69 5.30
N LEU A 62 9.08 -9.28 6.42
CA LEU A 62 7.91 -10.18 6.44
C LEU A 62 6.63 -9.45 5.99
N MET A 63 6.43 -8.21 6.44
CA MET A 63 5.30 -7.38 6.05
C MET A 63 5.32 -7.07 4.54
N MET A 64 6.49 -6.74 3.98
CA MET A 64 6.66 -6.51 2.55
C MET A 64 6.41 -7.77 1.71
N ARG A 65 6.95 -8.92 2.12
CA ARG A 65 6.70 -10.20 1.45
C ARG A 65 5.22 -10.56 1.44
N ASN A 66 4.55 -10.39 2.56
CA ASN A 66 3.11 -10.64 2.66
C ASN A 66 2.28 -9.65 1.81
N ALA A 67 2.63 -8.36 1.85
CA ALA A 67 1.95 -7.32 1.08
C ALA A 67 2.10 -7.54 -0.43
N TRP A 68 3.28 -7.93 -0.90
CA TRP A 68 3.56 -8.08 -2.33
C TRP A 68 3.48 -9.52 -2.84
N LYS A 69 3.25 -10.51 -1.96
CA LYS A 69 3.29 -11.96 -2.28
C LYS A 69 4.63 -12.32 -2.95
N LEU A 70 5.72 -11.87 -2.36
CA LEU A 70 7.10 -12.21 -2.75
C LEU A 70 7.56 -13.51 -2.08
#